data_AF-A0A369R4P0-F1
#
_entry.id   AF-A0A369R4P0-F1
#
_cell.length_a   1.000
_cell.length_b   1.000
_cell.length_c   1.000
_cell.angle_alpha   90.00
_cell.angle_beta   90.00
_cell.angle_gamma   90.00
#
_symmetry.space_group_name_H-M   'P 1'
#
loop_
_entity.id
_entity.type
_entity.pdbx_description
1 polymer ?
#
loop_
_entity_poly.entity_id
_entity_poly.type
_entity_poly.pdbx_seq_one_letter_code
_entity_poly.pdbx_strand_id
1 'polypeptide(L)'
;MSGVWARRVRAIVVAGALWGETAQACETALLLAVDVSNSIDAGEYRIQTRGMAAALRDAVVVDAMVQGRNAIAVMQWSGTGMQEMTIPWRRIGSAAEMEALAAEVEGMRRAYIGANTAIGEAVRRGVTQLLTQPDCARLILDVSGDGPDNAGTQIDDARWQATRAGVTVNGLAIDGLGAATTTYYERRLVTPDGFVETARGFTDFPRAICVKIRREVSRIMGLGVMPLSHPVATDPG
;
A
#
# COMPACT_ATOMS: atom_id res chain seq x y z
N MET A 1 -30.60 33.69 71.36
CA MET A 1 -29.74 34.04 70.21
C MET A 1 -28.55 33.08 70.21
N SER A 2 -28.60 32.02 69.41
CA SER A 2 -27.50 31.07 69.27
C SER A 2 -27.48 30.59 67.82
N GLY A 3 -26.56 31.14 67.03
CA GLY A 3 -26.37 30.81 65.62
C GLY A 3 -25.33 29.70 65.47
N VAL A 4 -25.71 28.61 64.79
CA VAL A 4 -24.81 27.53 64.41
C VAL A 4 -24.23 27.85 63.02
N TRP A 5 -22.92 28.03 62.93
CA TRP A 5 -22.19 28.24 61.67
C TRP A 5 -21.84 26.89 61.04
N ALA A 6 -22.48 26.54 59.93
CA ALA A 6 -22.10 25.37 59.12
C ALA A 6 -20.97 25.75 58.14
N ARG A 7 -19.76 25.18 58.36
CA ARG A 7 -18.63 25.28 57.41
C ARG A 7 -18.91 24.37 56.20
N ARG A 8 -19.03 24.95 55.01
CA ARG A 8 -19.06 24.21 53.74
C ARG A 8 -17.64 23.92 53.28
N VAL A 9 -17.25 22.65 53.23
CA VAL A 9 -16.01 22.19 52.57
C VAL A 9 -16.29 22.12 51.06
N ARG A 10 -15.55 22.90 50.26
CA ARG A 10 -15.56 22.77 48.79
C ARG A 10 -14.53 21.71 48.40
N ALA A 11 -15.00 20.58 47.87
CA ALA A 11 -14.14 19.62 47.21
C ALA A 11 -13.68 20.19 45.86
N ILE A 12 -12.36 20.30 45.67
CA ILE A 12 -11.76 20.63 44.38
C ILE A 12 -11.65 19.32 43.59
N VAL A 13 -12.46 19.19 42.54
CA VAL A 13 -12.31 18.11 41.56
C VAL A 13 -11.20 18.52 40.60
N VAL A 14 -10.05 17.87 40.72
CA VAL A 14 -8.98 17.97 39.72
C VAL A 14 -9.41 17.12 38.52
N ALA A 15 -9.91 17.78 37.47
CA ALA A 15 -10.15 17.15 36.18
C ALA A 15 -8.79 16.86 35.53
N GLY A 16 -8.31 15.63 35.66
CA GLY A 16 -7.17 15.15 34.91
C GLY A 16 -7.50 15.16 33.42
N ALA A 17 -6.82 16.01 32.66
CA ALA A 17 -6.85 15.93 31.21
C ALA A 17 -6.24 14.58 30.82
N LEU A 18 -7.08 13.65 30.35
CA LEU A 18 -6.64 12.48 29.63
C LEU A 18 -6.11 12.99 28.29
N TRP A 19 -4.81 13.17 28.19
CA TRP A 19 -4.14 13.31 26.91
C TRP A 19 -4.22 11.92 26.28
N GLY A 20 -5.30 11.67 25.54
CA GLY A 20 -5.37 10.50 24.71
C GLY A 20 -4.19 10.58 23.75
N GLU A 21 -3.24 9.66 23.86
CA GLU A 21 -2.32 9.39 22.76
C GLU A 21 -3.21 9.14 21.55
N THR A 22 -3.22 10.08 20.59
CA THR A 22 -3.82 9.81 19.29
C THR A 22 -3.01 8.66 18.73
N ALA A 23 -3.52 7.43 18.88
CA ALA A 23 -2.92 6.26 18.28
C ALA A 23 -2.69 6.62 16.80
N GLN A 24 -1.42 6.73 16.41
CA GLN A 24 -1.08 7.25 15.09
C GLN A 24 -1.76 6.35 14.06
N ALA A 25 -2.72 6.91 13.34
CA ALA A 25 -3.53 6.16 12.38
C ALA A 25 -2.62 5.61 11.28
N CYS A 26 -2.99 4.48 10.71
CA CYS A 26 -2.26 3.93 9.58
C CYS A 26 -2.25 4.94 8.44
N GLU A 27 -1.09 5.18 7.84
CA GLU A 27 -1.02 6.07 6.69
C GLU A 27 -1.36 5.33 5.39
N THR A 28 -0.78 4.16 5.16
CA THR A 28 -0.97 3.40 3.92
C THR A 28 -1.18 1.92 4.21
N ALA A 29 -2.23 1.34 3.60
CA ALA A 29 -2.32 -0.10 3.35
C ALA A 29 -1.78 -0.38 1.95
N LEU A 30 -0.68 -1.13 1.86
CA LEU A 30 -0.04 -1.53 0.61
C LEU A 30 -0.24 -3.02 0.36
N LEU A 31 -0.90 -3.38 -0.72
CA LEU A 31 -1.02 -4.78 -1.16
C LEU A 31 -0.10 -5.02 -2.36
N LEU A 32 0.94 -5.84 -2.17
CA LEU A 32 1.77 -6.34 -3.28
C LEU A 32 1.07 -7.52 -3.96
N ALA A 33 0.54 -7.32 -5.15
CA ALA A 33 -0.13 -8.30 -5.99
C ALA A 33 0.82 -8.77 -7.12
N VAL A 34 1.41 -9.95 -6.93
CA VAL A 34 2.51 -10.45 -7.75
C VAL A 34 2.06 -11.55 -8.71
N ASP A 35 2.32 -11.35 -10.01
CA ASP A 35 2.04 -12.34 -11.05
C ASP A 35 2.90 -13.61 -10.89
N VAL A 36 2.23 -14.75 -10.92
CA VAL A 36 2.83 -16.09 -10.96
C VAL A 36 2.25 -16.97 -12.07
N SER A 37 1.72 -16.35 -13.14
CA SER A 37 1.16 -16.98 -14.32
C SER A 37 2.20 -17.75 -15.15
N ASN A 38 1.74 -18.48 -16.17
CA ASN A 38 2.54 -19.43 -16.93
C ASN A 38 3.78 -18.83 -17.62
N SER A 39 3.79 -17.53 -17.91
CA SER A 39 4.95 -16.83 -18.48
C SER A 39 6.13 -16.78 -17.51
N ILE A 40 5.86 -16.78 -16.20
CA ILE A 40 6.87 -16.69 -15.15
C ILE A 40 7.52 -18.06 -14.94
N ASP A 41 8.84 -18.15 -15.07
CA ASP A 41 9.60 -19.35 -14.73
C ASP A 41 10.09 -19.38 -13.26
N ALA A 42 10.75 -20.48 -12.86
CA ALA A 42 11.24 -20.63 -11.49
C ALA A 42 12.41 -19.68 -11.14
N GLY A 43 13.23 -19.29 -12.12
CA GLY A 43 14.28 -18.29 -11.96
C GLY A 43 13.73 -16.88 -11.81
N GLU A 44 12.79 -16.51 -12.66
CA GLU A 44 12.10 -15.23 -12.63
C GLU A 44 11.31 -15.06 -11.32
N TYR A 45 10.58 -16.09 -10.88
CA TYR A 45 9.92 -16.07 -9.58
C TYR A 45 10.91 -15.82 -8.43
N ARG A 46 12.08 -16.48 -8.43
CA ARG A 46 13.11 -16.24 -7.39
C ARG A 46 13.68 -14.82 -7.45
N ILE A 47 13.81 -14.24 -8.64
CA ILE A 47 14.25 -12.86 -8.79
C ILE A 47 13.20 -11.92 -8.20
N GLN A 48 11.92 -12.17 -8.47
CA GLN A 48 10.82 -11.39 -7.90
C GLN A 48 10.80 -11.43 -6.37
N THR A 49 10.81 -12.63 -5.77
CA THR A 49 10.75 -12.76 -4.31
C THR A 49 11.96 -12.15 -3.60
N ARG A 50 13.18 -12.37 -4.11
CA ARG A 50 14.38 -11.73 -3.56
C ARG A 50 14.39 -10.22 -3.78
N GLY A 51 13.89 -9.75 -4.93
CA GLY A 51 13.78 -8.32 -5.23
C GLY A 51 12.82 -7.62 -4.26
N MET A 52 11.66 -8.22 -4.00
CA MET A 52 10.74 -7.73 -2.98
C MET A 52 11.37 -7.73 -1.59
N ALA A 53 12.03 -8.83 -1.19
CA ALA A 53 12.70 -8.90 0.11
C ALA A 53 13.80 -7.83 0.25
N ALA A 54 14.59 -7.58 -0.79
CA ALA A 54 15.58 -6.52 -0.81
C ALA A 54 14.95 -5.12 -0.71
N ALA A 55 13.84 -4.88 -1.40
CA ALA A 55 13.11 -3.62 -1.30
C ALA A 55 12.53 -3.38 0.10
N LEU A 56 12.06 -4.43 0.77
CA LEU A 56 11.57 -4.35 2.16
C LEU A 56 12.69 -4.13 3.18
N ARG A 57 13.95 -4.39 2.82
CA ARG A 57 15.14 -4.07 3.62
C ARG A 57 15.74 -2.69 3.30
N ASP A 58 15.20 -2.00 2.30
CA ASP A 58 15.70 -0.68 1.94
C ASP A 58 15.42 0.34 3.05
N ALA A 59 16.43 1.11 3.45
CA ALA A 59 16.32 2.01 4.60
C ALA A 59 15.21 3.06 4.46
N VAL A 60 14.96 3.57 3.24
CA VAL A 60 13.89 4.54 2.97
C VAL A 60 12.52 3.88 3.10
N VAL A 61 12.37 2.66 2.57
CA VAL A 61 11.14 1.88 2.72
C VAL A 61 10.88 1.56 4.18
N VAL A 62 11.89 1.07 4.90
CA VAL A 62 11.77 0.72 6.32
C VAL A 62 11.33 1.92 7.15
N ASP A 63 12.00 3.08 7.00
CA ASP A 63 11.64 4.28 7.74
C ASP A 63 10.21 4.73 7.42
N ALA A 64 9.85 4.81 6.13
CA ALA A 64 8.49 5.20 5.72
C ALA A 64 7.41 4.25 6.25
N MET A 65 7.66 2.93 6.24
CA MET A 65 6.73 1.93 6.76
C MET A 65 6.52 2.07 8.27
N VAL A 66 7.59 2.28 9.02
CA VAL A 66 7.55 2.45 10.49
C VAL A 66 6.89 3.77 10.87
N GLN A 67 7.33 4.89 10.28
CA GLN A 67 6.78 6.21 10.56
C GLN A 67 5.31 6.34 10.12
N GLY A 68 4.92 5.70 9.03
CA GLY A 68 3.53 5.68 8.57
C GLY A 68 2.62 4.73 9.36
N ARG A 69 3.19 3.88 10.22
CA ARG A 69 2.49 2.68 10.76
C ARG A 69 1.74 1.95 9.64
N ASN A 70 2.41 1.76 8.51
CA ASN A 70 1.79 1.24 7.31
C ASN A 70 1.40 -0.23 7.51
N ALA A 71 0.33 -0.66 6.86
CA ALA A 71 -0.01 -2.06 6.68
C ALA A 71 0.53 -2.57 5.35
N ILE A 72 0.99 -3.81 5.32
CA ILE A 72 1.43 -4.47 4.10
C ILE A 72 0.96 -5.92 4.07
N ALA A 73 0.63 -6.41 2.88
CA ALA A 73 0.33 -7.80 2.60
C ALA A 73 0.87 -8.19 1.22
N VAL A 74 0.98 -9.50 0.97
CA VAL A 74 1.38 -10.04 -0.33
C VAL A 74 0.34 -11.02 -0.83
N MET A 75 -0.11 -10.82 -2.05
CA MET A 75 -1.00 -11.71 -2.78
C MET A 75 -0.30 -12.21 -4.04
N GLN A 76 -0.25 -13.53 -4.22
CA GLN A 76 0.12 -14.12 -5.50
C GLN A 76 -1.13 -14.30 -6.35
N TRP A 77 -1.04 -13.96 -7.64
CA TRP A 77 -2.17 -14.12 -8.55
C TRP A 77 -1.76 -14.72 -9.89
N SER A 78 -2.72 -15.39 -10.54
CA SER A 78 -2.58 -15.90 -11.91
C SER A 78 -3.93 -15.85 -12.61
N GLY A 79 -4.56 -16.99 -12.90
CA GLY A 79 -5.83 -17.07 -13.62
C GLY A 79 -7.07 -16.76 -12.77
N THR A 80 -8.25 -16.93 -13.35
CA THR A 80 -9.52 -16.73 -12.64
C THR A 80 -9.63 -17.62 -11.39
N GLY A 81 -9.93 -17.01 -10.24
CA GLY A 81 -10.05 -17.72 -8.96
C GLY A 81 -8.71 -18.14 -8.33
N MET A 82 -7.59 -17.71 -8.91
CA MET A 82 -6.23 -18.01 -8.45
C MET A 82 -5.59 -16.77 -7.85
N GLN A 83 -6.11 -16.32 -6.70
CA GLN A 83 -5.63 -15.16 -5.95
C GLN A 83 -5.41 -15.55 -4.48
N GLU A 84 -4.17 -15.80 -4.10
CA GLU A 84 -3.80 -16.31 -2.77
C GLU A 84 -3.09 -15.24 -1.96
N MET A 85 -3.62 -14.93 -0.76
CA MET A 85 -2.93 -14.09 0.22
C MET A 85 -1.80 -14.90 0.85
N THR A 86 -0.62 -14.88 0.23
CA THR A 86 0.55 -15.64 0.72
C THR A 86 1.10 -15.05 2.01
N ILE A 87 1.06 -13.72 2.15
CA ILE A 87 1.39 -13.05 3.41
C ILE A 87 0.16 -12.24 3.84
N PRO A 88 -0.48 -12.59 4.97
CA PRO A 88 -1.58 -11.81 5.53
C PRO A 88 -1.17 -10.38 5.91
N TRP A 89 -2.16 -9.50 6.10
CA TRP A 89 -1.94 -8.12 6.54
C TRP A 89 -1.09 -8.04 7.81
N ARG A 90 -0.02 -7.24 7.75
CA ARG A 90 0.87 -6.91 8.87
C ARG A 90 0.98 -5.41 9.01
N ARG A 91 0.67 -4.90 10.20
CA ARG A 91 0.99 -3.53 10.60
C ARG A 91 2.48 -3.48 10.96
N ILE A 92 3.20 -2.51 10.42
CA ILE A 92 4.62 -2.33 10.67
C ILE A 92 4.82 -1.20 11.68
N GLY A 93 5.42 -1.50 12.82
CA GLY A 93 5.80 -0.55 13.86
C GLY A 93 7.30 -0.53 14.16
N SER A 94 8.10 -1.43 13.56
CA SER A 94 9.55 -1.48 13.78
C SER A 94 10.33 -2.02 12.59
N ALA A 95 11.62 -1.70 12.54
CA ALA A 95 12.55 -2.26 11.56
C ALA A 95 12.71 -3.79 11.68
N ALA A 96 12.58 -4.34 12.91
CA ALA A 96 12.65 -5.78 13.13
C ALA A 96 11.47 -6.52 12.49
N GLU A 97 10.26 -5.93 12.51
CA GLU A 97 9.09 -6.49 11.82
C GLU A 97 9.26 -6.43 10.30
N MET A 98 9.89 -5.37 9.76
CA MET A 98 10.24 -5.30 8.33
C MET A 98 11.23 -6.39 7.94
N GLU A 99 12.28 -6.64 8.73
CA GLU A 99 13.23 -7.73 8.45
C GLU A 99 12.54 -9.10 8.50
N ALA A 100 11.69 -9.34 9.50
CA ALA A 100 10.93 -10.59 9.59
C ALA A 100 10.01 -10.79 8.37
N LEU A 101 9.34 -9.73 7.92
CA LEU A 101 8.54 -9.74 6.70
C LEU A 101 9.40 -10.01 5.45
N ALA A 102 10.57 -9.37 5.33
CA ALA A 102 11.47 -9.56 4.20
C ALA A 102 11.95 -11.02 4.11
N ALA A 103 12.32 -11.63 5.24
CA ALA A 103 12.71 -13.04 5.30
C ALA A 103 11.56 -13.99 4.90
N GLU A 104 10.32 -13.69 5.32
CA GLU A 104 9.13 -14.44 4.93
C GLU A 104 8.83 -14.32 3.43
N VAL A 105 8.92 -13.12 2.87
CA VAL A 105 8.79 -12.85 1.42
C VAL A 105 9.83 -13.61 0.62
N GLU A 106 11.08 -13.63 1.07
CA GLU A 106 12.17 -14.33 0.40
C GLU A 106 11.96 -15.85 0.36
N GLY A 107 11.29 -16.40 1.39
CA GLY A 107 10.95 -17.81 1.53
C GLY A 107 9.61 -18.23 0.92
N MET A 108 8.86 -17.33 0.30
CA MET A 108 7.55 -17.65 -0.29
C MET A 108 7.68 -18.75 -1.36
N ARG A 109 6.69 -19.64 -1.35
CA ARG A 109 6.52 -20.65 -2.40
C ARG A 109 5.53 -20.13 -3.43
N ARG A 110 5.79 -20.46 -4.69
CA ARG A 110 4.89 -20.11 -5.80
C ARG A 110 3.54 -20.80 -5.61
N ALA A 111 2.46 -20.02 -5.53
CA ALA A 111 1.12 -20.51 -5.24
C ALA A 111 0.51 -21.32 -6.40
N TYR A 112 0.80 -20.92 -7.65
CA TYR A 112 0.23 -21.52 -8.85
C TYR A 112 1.29 -21.77 -9.93
N ILE A 113 1.09 -22.79 -10.76
CA ILE A 113 1.97 -23.16 -11.87
C ILE A 113 1.09 -23.42 -13.10
N GLY A 114 1.50 -22.93 -14.28
CA GLY A 114 0.88 -23.31 -15.55
C GLY A 114 -0.47 -22.66 -15.84
N ALA A 115 -0.78 -21.52 -15.20
CA ALA A 115 -2.10 -20.88 -15.30
C ALA A 115 -2.08 -19.56 -16.09
N ASN A 116 -3.26 -19.13 -16.51
CA ASN A 116 -3.47 -17.92 -17.31
C ASN A 116 -3.17 -16.62 -16.53
N THR A 117 -3.34 -15.47 -17.17
CA THR A 117 -3.07 -14.14 -16.62
C THR A 117 -4.40 -13.38 -16.51
N ALA A 118 -4.95 -13.29 -15.30
CA ALA A 118 -6.24 -12.64 -15.02
C ALA A 118 -6.09 -11.40 -14.12
N ILE A 119 -5.53 -10.33 -14.68
CA ILE A 119 -5.24 -9.08 -13.95
C ILE A 119 -6.52 -8.48 -13.35
N GLY A 120 -7.64 -8.50 -14.08
CA GLY A 120 -8.92 -8.00 -13.56
C GLY A 120 -9.36 -8.70 -12.27
N GLU A 121 -9.13 -10.00 -12.14
CA GLU A 121 -9.44 -10.75 -10.90
C GLU A 121 -8.48 -10.38 -9.75
N ALA A 122 -7.20 -10.19 -10.07
CA ALA A 122 -6.23 -9.68 -9.10
C ALA A 122 -6.64 -8.31 -8.55
N VAL A 123 -7.06 -7.38 -9.43
CA VAL A 123 -7.55 -6.05 -9.01
C VAL A 123 -8.81 -6.17 -8.15
N ARG A 124 -9.81 -6.95 -8.56
CA ARG A 124 -11.05 -7.14 -7.79
C ARG A 124 -10.80 -7.73 -6.40
N ARG A 125 -9.97 -8.77 -6.32
CA ARG A 125 -9.58 -9.38 -5.05
C ARG A 125 -8.79 -8.40 -4.20
N GLY A 126 -7.86 -7.67 -4.79
CA GLY A 126 -7.04 -6.67 -4.11
C GLY A 126 -7.88 -5.54 -3.51
N VAL A 127 -8.84 -5.00 -4.26
CA VAL A 127 -9.80 -3.99 -3.75
C VAL A 127 -10.56 -4.53 -2.54
N THR A 128 -11.05 -5.77 -2.62
CA THR A 128 -11.77 -6.39 -1.48
C THR A 128 -10.89 -6.51 -0.25
N GLN A 129 -9.61 -6.88 -0.41
CA GLN A 129 -8.66 -6.97 0.70
C GLN A 129 -8.31 -5.61 1.29
N LEU A 130 -8.07 -4.60 0.45
CA LEU A 130 -7.73 -3.25 0.89
C LEU A 130 -8.86 -2.58 1.66
N LEU A 131 -10.13 -2.82 1.28
CA LEU A 131 -11.30 -2.29 2.01
C LEU A 131 -11.45 -2.88 3.42
N THR A 132 -10.71 -3.94 3.78
CA THR A 132 -10.63 -4.44 5.17
C THR A 132 -9.68 -3.64 6.06
N GLN A 133 -8.97 -2.66 5.51
CA GLN A 133 -8.03 -1.78 6.23
C GLN A 133 -8.59 -0.34 6.34
N PRO A 134 -9.78 -0.14 6.93
CA PRO A 134 -10.47 1.15 6.90
C PRO A 134 -9.80 2.24 7.74
N ASP A 135 -8.83 1.87 8.58
CA ASP A 135 -8.08 2.82 9.41
C ASP A 135 -6.85 3.41 8.71
N CYS A 136 -6.52 2.93 7.51
CA CYS A 136 -5.44 3.46 6.69
C CYS A 136 -5.91 4.63 5.83
N ALA A 137 -5.16 5.73 5.81
CA ALA A 137 -5.51 6.93 5.04
C ALA A 137 -5.44 6.72 3.52
N ARG A 138 -4.54 5.85 3.05
CA ARG A 138 -4.37 5.47 1.65
C ARG A 138 -4.48 3.97 1.48
N LEU A 139 -5.18 3.54 0.43
CA LEU A 139 -5.32 2.15 0.04
C LEU A 139 -4.67 1.95 -1.33
N ILE A 140 -3.54 1.24 -1.37
CA ILE A 140 -2.72 1.10 -2.57
C ILE A 140 -2.60 -0.36 -2.95
N LEU A 141 -2.99 -0.67 -4.19
CA LEU A 141 -2.73 -1.93 -4.84
C LEU A 141 -1.52 -1.79 -5.77
N ASP A 142 -0.44 -2.49 -5.45
CA ASP A 142 0.74 -2.65 -6.29
C ASP A 142 0.58 -3.92 -7.13
N VAL A 143 0.35 -3.80 -8.45
CA VAL A 143 0.24 -4.95 -9.35
C VAL A 143 1.51 -5.10 -10.18
N SER A 144 2.22 -6.22 -10.08
CA SER A 144 3.36 -6.54 -10.93
C SER A 144 3.06 -7.67 -11.90
N GLY A 145 3.50 -7.58 -13.17
CA GLY A 145 3.38 -8.65 -14.16
C GLY A 145 4.14 -8.35 -15.45
N ASP A 146 4.21 -9.34 -16.35
CA ASP A 146 5.06 -9.32 -17.55
C ASP A 146 4.29 -9.25 -18.88
N GLY A 147 2.96 -9.17 -18.84
CA GLY A 147 2.14 -9.12 -20.04
C GLY A 147 0.70 -8.65 -19.82
N PRO A 148 -0.08 -8.56 -20.91
CA PRO A 148 -1.51 -8.31 -20.83
C PRO A 148 -2.26 -9.50 -20.23
N ASP A 149 -3.45 -9.24 -19.69
CA ASP A 149 -4.38 -10.29 -19.31
C ASP A 149 -4.93 -11.03 -20.53
N ASN A 150 -5.15 -12.33 -20.37
CA ASN A 150 -5.71 -13.22 -21.38
C ASN A 150 -6.89 -14.04 -20.83
N ALA A 151 -7.35 -13.75 -19.62
CA ALA A 151 -8.46 -14.40 -18.95
C ALA A 151 -9.12 -13.48 -17.91
N GLY A 152 -10.33 -13.86 -17.47
CA GLY A 152 -11.03 -13.21 -16.36
C GLY A 152 -11.79 -11.94 -16.74
N THR A 153 -12.17 -11.17 -15.71
CA THR A 153 -12.86 -9.89 -15.87
C THR A 153 -12.00 -8.89 -16.64
N GLN A 154 -12.64 -8.05 -17.47
CA GLN A 154 -11.97 -6.96 -18.16
C GLN A 154 -11.28 -6.02 -17.16
N ILE A 155 -10.00 -5.79 -17.38
CA ILE A 155 -9.17 -4.92 -16.52
C ILE A 155 -9.76 -3.52 -16.34
N ASP A 156 -10.41 -2.95 -17.36
CA ASP A 156 -11.05 -1.63 -17.26
C ASP A 156 -12.16 -1.62 -16.21
N ASP A 157 -13.02 -2.64 -16.18
CA ASP A 157 -14.12 -2.72 -15.22
C ASP A 157 -13.59 -2.81 -13.78
N ALA A 158 -12.51 -3.58 -13.60
CA ALA A 158 -11.84 -3.70 -12.31
C ALA A 158 -11.15 -2.38 -11.89
N ARG A 159 -10.50 -1.67 -12.82
CA ARG A 159 -9.93 -0.34 -12.59
C ARG A 159 -11.00 0.69 -12.20
N TRP A 160 -12.15 0.69 -12.88
CA TRP A 160 -13.28 1.54 -12.54
C TRP A 160 -13.81 1.24 -11.13
N GLN A 161 -13.89 -0.04 -10.76
CA GLN A 161 -14.26 -0.43 -9.41
C GLN A 161 -13.26 0.07 -8.36
N ALA A 162 -11.96 -0.09 -8.60
CA ALA A 162 -10.91 0.40 -7.69
C ALA A 162 -11.02 1.92 -7.49
N THR A 163 -11.18 2.67 -8.59
CA THR A 163 -11.35 4.12 -8.56
C THR A 163 -12.55 4.53 -7.70
N ARG A 164 -13.71 3.89 -7.88
CA ARG A 164 -14.91 4.17 -7.07
C ARG A 164 -14.76 3.79 -5.60
N ALA A 165 -13.89 2.83 -5.29
CA ALA A 165 -13.61 2.38 -3.94
C ALA A 165 -12.54 3.24 -3.22
N GLY A 166 -11.97 4.25 -3.89
CA GLY A 166 -10.87 5.05 -3.33
C GLY A 166 -9.57 4.26 -3.21
N VAL A 167 -9.38 3.22 -4.02
CA VAL A 167 -8.16 2.42 -4.07
C VAL A 167 -7.31 2.88 -5.24
N THR A 168 -6.08 3.30 -4.96
CA THR A 168 -5.07 3.59 -5.98
C THR A 168 -4.51 2.28 -6.53
N VAL A 169 -4.45 2.13 -7.86
CA VAL A 169 -3.80 0.98 -8.51
C VAL A 169 -2.57 1.45 -9.26
N ASN A 170 -1.42 0.91 -8.88
CA ASN A 170 -0.14 1.16 -9.52
C ASN A 170 0.38 -0.11 -10.21
N GLY A 171 1.07 0.05 -11.33
CA GLY A 171 1.64 -1.05 -12.10
C GLY A 171 3.16 -1.15 -11.95
N LEU A 172 3.68 -2.36 -11.82
CA LEU A 172 5.07 -2.69 -12.15
C LEU A 172 5.06 -3.54 -13.42
N ALA A 173 5.40 -2.92 -14.54
CA ALA A 173 5.43 -3.59 -15.83
C ALA A 173 6.82 -4.17 -16.08
N ILE A 174 6.90 -5.47 -16.32
CA ILE A 174 8.14 -6.15 -16.68
C ILE A 174 8.18 -6.27 -18.20
N ASP A 175 8.89 -5.36 -18.86
CA ASP A 175 8.99 -5.33 -20.31
C ASP A 175 10.10 -6.28 -20.78
N GLY A 176 9.69 -7.41 -21.36
CA GLY A 176 10.56 -8.30 -22.14
C GLY A 176 10.75 -7.83 -23.59
N LEU A 177 11.51 -8.59 -24.38
CA LEU A 177 11.66 -8.32 -25.81
C LEU A 177 10.32 -8.42 -26.53
N GLY A 178 9.83 -7.30 -27.07
CA GLY A 178 8.57 -7.22 -27.81
C GLY A 178 7.31 -7.12 -26.93
N ALA A 179 7.45 -7.13 -25.60
CA ALA A 179 6.36 -6.85 -24.68
C ALA A 179 6.20 -5.32 -24.53
N ALA A 180 4.96 -4.84 -24.63
CA ALA A 180 4.60 -3.44 -24.37
C ALA A 180 3.76 -3.35 -23.09
N THR A 181 4.17 -4.08 -22.06
CA THR A 181 3.43 -4.22 -20.79
C THR A 181 3.28 -2.87 -20.10
N THR A 182 4.31 -2.02 -20.17
CA THR A 182 4.25 -0.64 -19.67
C THR A 182 3.07 0.12 -20.30
N THR A 183 3.03 0.18 -21.64
CA THR A 183 1.96 0.87 -22.37
C THR A 183 0.59 0.23 -22.14
N TYR A 184 0.52 -1.08 -21.93
CA TYR A 184 -0.71 -1.77 -21.57
C TYR A 184 -1.21 -1.29 -20.20
N TYR A 185 -0.35 -1.31 -19.18
CA TYR A 185 -0.69 -0.94 -17.81
C TYR A 185 -1.07 0.53 -17.70
N GLU A 186 -0.35 1.43 -18.36
CA GLU A 186 -0.65 2.87 -18.40
C GLU A 186 -2.06 3.15 -18.93
N ARG A 187 -2.51 2.40 -19.94
CA ARG A 187 -3.81 2.63 -20.57
C ARG A 187 -4.97 1.98 -19.81
N ARG A 188 -4.71 0.82 -19.21
CA ARG A 188 -5.77 -0.13 -18.83
C ARG A 188 -5.83 -0.43 -17.34
N LEU A 189 -4.68 -0.45 -16.65
CA LEU A 189 -4.56 -0.92 -15.27
C LEU A 189 -4.65 0.21 -14.25
N VAL A 190 -3.81 1.23 -14.41
CA VAL A 190 -3.60 2.22 -13.34
C VAL A 190 -4.79 3.15 -13.18
N THR A 191 -5.12 3.48 -11.94
CA THR A 191 -6.15 4.49 -11.63
C THR A 191 -5.68 5.89 -12.01
N PRO A 192 -6.56 6.91 -12.05
CA PRO A 192 -6.16 8.27 -12.45
C PRO A 192 -5.03 8.89 -11.63
N ASP A 193 -4.91 8.50 -10.36
CA ASP A 193 -3.87 8.89 -9.41
C ASP A 193 -2.69 7.89 -9.35
N GLY A 194 -2.78 6.80 -10.11
CA GLY A 194 -1.80 5.74 -10.16
C GLY A 194 -0.69 5.99 -11.18
N PHE A 195 0.34 5.14 -11.14
CA PHE A 195 1.47 5.20 -12.06
C PHE A 195 1.99 3.81 -12.42
N VAL A 196 2.80 3.75 -13.48
CA VAL A 196 3.56 2.56 -13.86
C VAL A 196 5.05 2.77 -13.59
N GLU A 197 5.69 1.80 -12.94
CA GLU A 197 7.14 1.65 -12.89
C GLU A 197 7.55 0.52 -13.84
N THR A 198 8.52 0.77 -14.71
CA THR A 198 8.97 -0.22 -15.69
C THR A 198 10.23 -0.91 -15.21
N ALA A 199 10.22 -2.24 -15.24
CA ALA A 199 11.41 -3.08 -15.21
C ALA A 199 11.76 -3.52 -16.63
N ARG A 200 13.01 -3.32 -17.06
CA ARG A 200 13.51 -3.82 -18.36
C ARG A 200 13.95 -5.27 -18.21
N GLY A 201 12.97 -6.17 -18.28
CA GLY A 201 13.12 -7.59 -17.98
C GLY A 201 13.28 -7.90 -16.49
N PHE A 202 13.27 -9.18 -16.14
CA PHE A 202 13.27 -9.62 -14.74
C PHE A 202 14.54 -9.23 -13.98
N THR A 203 15.70 -9.15 -14.62
CA THR A 203 16.95 -8.75 -13.95
C THR A 203 16.90 -7.33 -13.39
N ASP A 204 16.04 -6.47 -13.94
CA ASP A 204 15.82 -5.09 -13.50
C ASP A 204 14.67 -4.98 -12.47
N PHE A 205 13.91 -6.05 -12.25
CA PHE A 205 12.80 -6.09 -11.29
C PHE A 205 13.21 -5.64 -9.88
N PRO A 206 14.34 -6.09 -9.28
CA PRO A 206 14.73 -5.66 -7.94
C PRO A 206 14.87 -4.14 -7.78
N ARG A 207 15.36 -3.44 -8.82
CA ARG A 207 15.42 -1.98 -8.83
C ARG A 207 14.01 -1.39 -8.91
N ALA A 208 13.22 -1.85 -9.88
CA ALA A 208 11.88 -1.33 -10.14
C ALA A 208 10.97 -1.45 -8.90
N ILE A 209 10.93 -2.62 -8.26
CA ILE A 209 10.06 -2.83 -7.09
C ILE A 209 10.48 -1.96 -5.91
N CYS A 210 11.78 -1.74 -5.70
CA CYS A 210 12.26 -0.82 -4.67
C CYS A 210 11.84 0.63 -4.95
N VAL A 211 12.02 1.10 -6.19
CA VAL A 211 11.59 2.45 -6.61
C VAL A 211 10.08 2.62 -6.44
N LYS A 212 9.30 1.62 -6.84
CA LYS A 212 7.86 1.63 -6.76
C LYS A 212 7.35 1.69 -5.32
N ILE A 213 7.80 0.78 -4.46
CA ILE A 213 7.42 0.77 -3.04
C ILE A 213 7.79 2.10 -2.39
N ARG A 214 9.00 2.63 -2.64
CA ARG A 214 9.39 3.96 -2.11
C ARG A 214 8.38 5.05 -2.50
N ARG A 215 7.96 5.11 -3.76
CA ARG A 215 6.98 6.11 -4.22
C ARG A 215 5.61 5.94 -3.57
N GLU A 216 5.23 4.72 -3.24
CA GLU A 216 3.93 4.41 -2.64
C GLU A 216 3.89 4.72 -1.15
N VAL A 217 4.96 4.41 -0.42
CA VAL A 217 4.97 4.54 1.05
C VAL A 217 5.56 5.86 1.52
N SER A 218 6.37 6.54 0.70
CA SER A 218 6.91 7.84 1.07
C SER A 218 5.81 8.90 1.04
N ARG A 219 5.73 9.69 2.11
CA ARG A 219 4.95 10.93 2.10
C ARG A 219 5.46 11.80 0.97
N ILE A 220 4.58 12.24 0.07
CA ILE A 220 4.83 13.50 -0.64
C ILE A 220 4.76 14.57 0.45
N MET A 221 5.89 14.92 1.05
CA MET A 221 6.01 16.12 1.87
C MET A 221 5.87 17.33 0.94
N GLY A 222 4.62 17.69 0.65
CA GLY A 222 4.25 18.79 -0.22
C GLY A 222 3.12 19.58 0.40
N LEU A 223 3.49 20.68 1.06
CA LEU A 223 2.66 21.79 1.51
C LEU A 223 1.79 21.52 2.75
N GLY A 224 2.39 21.80 3.91
CA GLY A 224 1.63 22.47 4.95
C GLY A 224 0.96 23.70 4.32
N VAL A 225 -0.36 23.64 4.20
CA VAL A 225 -1.17 24.84 3.97
C VAL A 225 -0.95 25.71 5.20
N MET A 226 -0.03 26.67 5.12
CA MET A 226 -0.04 27.77 6.07
C MET A 226 -1.43 28.40 5.96
N PRO A 227 -2.22 28.49 7.05
CA PRO A 227 -3.42 29.29 7.00
C PRO A 227 -2.98 30.71 6.65
N LEU A 228 -3.49 31.25 5.55
CA LEU A 228 -3.38 32.67 5.26
C LEU A 228 -4.03 33.40 6.44
N SER A 229 -3.19 33.89 7.34
CA SER A 229 -3.62 34.85 8.34
C SER A 229 -3.95 36.13 7.57
N HIS A 230 -5.25 36.35 7.34
CA HIS A 230 -5.71 37.67 6.97
C HIS A 230 -5.35 38.63 8.11
N PRO A 231 -4.62 39.72 7.85
CA PRO A 231 -4.54 40.78 8.84
C PRO A 231 -5.94 41.36 9.01
N VAL A 232 -6.46 41.29 10.24
CA VAL A 232 -7.59 42.12 10.67
C VAL A 232 -7.12 43.56 10.53
N ALA A 233 -7.68 44.28 9.57
CA ALA A 233 -7.58 45.72 9.53
C ALA A 233 -8.32 46.26 10.76
N THR A 234 -7.56 46.74 11.75
CA THR A 234 -8.08 47.67 12.74
C THR A 234 -8.30 49.00 12.03
N ASP A 235 -9.56 49.35 11.80
CA ASP A 235 -9.98 50.65 11.31
C ASP A 235 -9.81 51.69 12.44
N PRO A 236 -9.12 52.82 12.22
CA PRO A 236 -9.21 53.98 13.09
C PRO A 236 -10.11 55.03 12.42
N GLY A 237 -11.37 55.12 12.82
CA GLY A 237 -12.28 56.18 12.37
C GLY A 237 -13.74 55.94 12.69
#